data_AF-A0AAW0XBS5-F1
#
_entry.id   AF-A0AAW0XBS5-F1
#
_cell.length_a   1.000
_cell.length_b   1.000
_cell.length_c   1.000
_cell.angle_alpha   90.00
_cell.angle_beta   90.00
_cell.angle_gamma   90.00
#
_symmetry.space_group_name_H-M   'P 1'
#
loop_
_entity.id
_entity.type
_entity.pdbx_description
1 polymer ?
#
loop_
_entity_poly.entity_id
_entity_poly.type
_entity_poly.pdbx_seq_one_letter_code
_entity_poly.pdbx_strand_id
1 'polypeptide(L)'
;MMDHIESQVGEPEVSVVQSAHGVKQLASKYHYYPPDKLGLFESIRVSAKESCTFSPKCFMSGLTSWLPILSWLPSYDLRSYLLGDIASGITVAIMHIPQGMGYALLAELPPI
;
A
#
# COMPACT_ATOMS: atom_id res chain seq x y z
N MET A 1 40.09 20.78 12.58
CA MET A 1 39.48 21.59 11.51
C MET A 1 39.56 20.77 10.22
N MET A 2 38.69 19.77 10.13
CA MET A 2 38.54 18.89 8.97
C MET A 2 37.05 18.98 8.62
N ASP A 3 36.69 20.01 7.87
CA ASP A 3 35.37 20.14 7.27
C ASP A 3 35.53 20.08 5.75
N HIS A 4 34.61 19.34 5.13
CA HIS A 4 34.30 19.32 3.70
C HIS A 4 35.16 18.43 2.79
N ILE A 5 34.93 17.12 2.89
CA ILE A 5 34.76 16.28 1.70
C ILE A 5 33.32 15.75 1.72
N GLU A 6 32.36 16.60 1.36
CA GLU A 6 31.01 16.17 0.97
C GLU A 6 30.98 16.08 -0.56
N SER A 7 31.28 14.87 -1.02
CA SER A 7 30.83 14.22 -2.25
C SER A 7 29.95 15.08 -3.19
N GLN A 8 30.58 15.76 -4.14
CA GLN A 8 29.93 16.23 -5.38
C GLN A 8 29.64 15.02 -6.28
N VAL A 9 28.64 14.20 -5.92
CA VAL A 9 27.96 13.36 -6.90
C VAL A 9 27.03 14.30 -7.64
N GLY A 10 27.54 14.89 -8.73
CA GLY A 10 26.71 15.64 -9.65
C GLY A 10 25.59 14.73 -10.14
N GLU A 11 24.34 15.20 -10.03
CA GLU A 11 23.21 14.53 -10.67
C GLU A 11 23.56 14.32 -12.15
N PRO A 12 23.46 13.09 -12.68
CA PRO A 12 23.68 12.87 -14.11
C PRO A 12 22.60 13.66 -14.86
N GLU A 13 23.00 14.73 -15.57
CA GLU A 13 22.11 15.49 -16.45
C GLU A 13 21.71 14.58 -17.62
N VAL A 14 20.54 13.95 -17.52
CA VAL A 14 20.04 13.06 -18.56
C VAL A 14 19.36 13.89 -19.65
N SER A 15 20.13 14.33 -20.64
CA SER A 15 19.61 15.02 -21.82
C SER A 15 18.92 14.03 -22.77
N VAL A 16 17.61 13.84 -22.63
CA VAL A 16 16.83 12.96 -23.51
C VAL A 16 16.29 13.76 -24.71
N VAL A 17 16.96 13.63 -25.87
CA VAL A 17 16.43 14.16 -27.14
C VAL A 17 15.47 13.12 -27.73
N GLN A 18 14.18 13.27 -27.45
CA GLN A 18 13.12 12.43 -28.01
C GLN A 18 12.04 13.27 -28.69
N SER A 19 11.46 12.71 -29.74
CA SER A 19 10.31 13.31 -30.43
C SER A 19 9.08 13.27 -29.52
N ALA A 20 8.43 14.42 -29.32
CA ALA A 20 7.23 14.50 -28.51
C ALA A 20 6.05 13.81 -29.23
N HIS A 21 5.72 12.59 -28.81
CA HIS A 21 4.53 11.89 -29.29
C HIS A 21 3.40 12.04 -28.26
N GLY A 22 2.19 12.36 -28.74
CA GLY A 22 1.01 12.38 -27.87
C GLY A 22 0.72 11.00 -27.29
N VAL A 23 0.25 10.95 -26.04
CA VAL A 23 -0.07 9.69 -25.31
C VAL A 23 -0.94 8.71 -26.09
N LYS A 24 -1.85 9.19 -26.95
CA LYS A 24 -2.68 8.34 -27.83
C LYS A 24 -1.87 7.64 -28.92
N GLN A 25 -0.86 8.30 -29.47
CA GLN A 25 0.04 7.69 -30.47
C GLN A 25 0.93 6.62 -29.85
N LEU A 26 1.38 6.84 -28.61
CA LEU A 26 2.09 5.82 -27.83
C LEU A 26 1.18 4.61 -27.55
N ALA A 27 -0.06 4.83 -27.10
CA ALA A 27 -0.99 3.74 -26.83
C ALA A 27 -1.26 2.86 -28.07
N SER A 28 -1.42 3.48 -29.25
CA SER A 28 -1.57 2.75 -30.51
C SER A 28 -0.28 2.03 -30.94
N LYS A 29 0.89 2.66 -30.78
CA LYS A 29 2.19 2.06 -31.11
C LYS A 29 2.50 0.82 -30.26
N TYR A 30 2.07 0.81 -29.00
CA TYR A 30 2.30 -0.29 -28.07
C TYR A 30 1.09 -1.22 -27.90
N HIS A 31 0.06 -1.13 -28.75
CA HIS A 31 -1.18 -1.94 -28.64
C HIS A 31 -1.75 -1.98 -27.21
N TYR A 32 -1.72 -0.83 -26.54
CA TYR A 32 -2.21 -0.70 -25.18
C TYR A 32 -3.71 -0.42 -25.18
N TYR A 33 -4.53 -1.46 -24.99
CA TYR A 33 -5.94 -1.33 -24.66
C TYR A 33 -6.06 -1.30 -23.12
N PRO A 34 -6.62 -0.24 -22.52
CA PRO A 34 -6.82 -0.22 -21.08
C PRO A 34 -7.73 -1.40 -20.71
N PRO A 35 -7.39 -2.22 -19.70
CA PRO A 35 -8.27 -3.28 -19.27
C PRO A 35 -9.62 -2.67 -18.93
N ASP A 36 -10.70 -3.25 -19.49
CA ASP A 36 -12.06 -2.82 -19.19
C ASP A 36 -12.21 -2.75 -17.68
N LYS A 37 -12.75 -1.64 -17.16
CA LYS A 37 -12.87 -1.42 -15.70
C LYS A 37 -13.75 -2.53 -15.16
N LEU A 38 -13.11 -3.60 -14.70
CA LEU A 38 -13.76 -4.78 -14.17
C LEU A 38 -14.59 -4.31 -13.00
N GLY A 39 -15.90 -4.24 -13.20
CA GLY A 39 -16.82 -3.69 -12.23
C GLY A 39 -16.64 -4.46 -10.93
N LEU A 40 -16.29 -3.76 -9.86
CA LEU A 40 -16.27 -4.31 -8.50
C LEU A 40 -17.56 -5.10 -8.23
N PHE A 41 -18.69 -4.57 -8.71
CA PHE A 41 -20.01 -5.16 -8.61
C PHE A 41 -20.22 -6.42 -9.46
N GLU A 42 -19.48 -6.61 -10.55
CA GLU A 42 -19.59 -7.80 -11.41
C GLU A 42 -18.84 -8.98 -10.78
N SER A 43 -17.67 -8.72 -10.18
CA SER A 43 -16.95 -9.71 -9.36
C SER A 43 -17.78 -10.14 -8.13
N ILE A 44 -18.54 -9.22 -7.53
CA ILE A 44 -19.47 -9.51 -6.43
C ILE A 44 -20.63 -10.39 -6.92
N ARG A 45 -21.18 -10.15 -8.11
CA ARG A 45 -22.28 -10.96 -8.68
C ARG A 45 -21.88 -12.38 -9.04
N VAL A 46 -20.70 -12.57 -9.63
CA VAL A 46 -20.18 -13.91 -9.98
C VAL A 46 -19.89 -14.71 -8.71
N SER A 47 -19.27 -14.09 -7.71
CA SER A 47 -18.98 -14.76 -6.44
C SER A 47 -20.23 -15.07 -5.61
N ALA A 48 -21.27 -14.23 -5.72
CA ALA A 48 -22.55 -14.44 -5.03
C ALA A 48 -23.41 -15.56 -5.63
N LYS A 49 -23.17 -15.95 -6.88
CA LYS A 49 -23.93 -17.03 -7.54
C LYS A 49 -23.47 -18.43 -7.18
N GLU A 50 -22.22 -18.60 -6.73
CA GLU A 50 -21.66 -19.93 -6.39
C GLU A 50 -21.45 -20.15 -4.89
N SER A 51 -21.37 -19.08 -4.09
CA SER A 51 -21.13 -19.20 -2.65
C SER A 51 -22.38 -18.81 -1.86
N CYS A 52 -23.15 -19.82 -1.46
CA CYS A 52 -23.62 -20.03 -0.09
C CYS A 52 -25.05 -20.57 -0.05
N THR A 53 -25.18 -21.90 -0.14
CA THR A 53 -26.25 -22.60 0.57
C THR A 53 -25.88 -22.59 2.05
N PHE A 54 -26.58 -21.75 2.83
CA PHE A 54 -26.58 -21.60 4.28
C PHE A 54 -25.84 -22.69 5.08
N SER A 55 -24.52 -22.61 5.12
CA SER A 55 -23.64 -23.53 5.85
C SER A 55 -22.52 -22.71 6.51
N PRO A 56 -22.20 -22.94 7.80
CA PRO A 56 -21.22 -22.15 8.55
C PRO A 56 -19.81 -22.15 7.92
N LYS A 57 -19.50 -23.13 7.06
CA LYS A 57 -18.24 -23.20 6.31
C LYS A 57 -18.10 -22.07 5.28
N CYS A 58 -19.19 -21.65 4.64
CA CYS A 58 -19.19 -20.55 3.67
C CYS A 58 -18.98 -19.19 4.36
N PHE A 59 -19.56 -19.02 5.56
CA PHE A 59 -19.35 -17.84 6.39
C PHE A 59 -17.89 -17.70 6.83
N MET A 60 -17.27 -18.79 7.29
CA MET A 60 -15.84 -18.76 7.62
C MET A 60 -14.96 -18.50 6.39
N SER A 61 -15.29 -19.07 5.23
CA SER A 61 -14.57 -18.78 3.98
C SER A 61 -14.69 -17.31 3.57
N GLY A 62 -15.89 -16.72 3.69
CA GLY A 62 -16.11 -15.30 3.41
C GLY A 62 -15.35 -14.41 4.39
N LEU A 63 -15.33 -14.78 5.67
CA LEU A 63 -14.63 -14.03 6.70
C LEU A 63 -13.11 -14.09 6.55
N THR A 64 -12.53 -15.23 6.14
CA THR A 64 -11.10 -15.31 5.81
C THR A 64 -10.72 -14.53 4.56
N SER A 65 -11.64 -14.41 3.59
CA SER A 65 -11.42 -13.58 2.38
C SER A 65 -11.52 -12.09 2.67
N TRP A 66 -12.38 -11.68 3.61
CA TRP A 66 -12.51 -10.28 4.02
C TRP A 66 -11.42 -9.84 5.01
N LEU A 67 -11.06 -10.72 5.94
CA LEU A 67 -10.09 -10.47 7.00
C LEU A 67 -8.99 -11.54 6.92
N PRO A 68 -7.99 -11.36 6.03
CA PRO A 68 -6.89 -12.32 5.89
C PRO A 68 -6.09 -12.49 7.19
N ILE A 69 -6.22 -11.56 8.14
CA ILE A 69 -5.64 -11.66 9.48
C ILE A 69 -6.04 -12.92 10.23
N LEU A 70 -7.26 -13.42 10.02
CA LEU A 70 -7.76 -14.62 10.70
C LEU A 70 -7.06 -15.91 10.23
N SER A 71 -6.36 -15.87 9.10
CA SER A 71 -5.59 -17.02 8.60
C SER A 71 -4.26 -17.22 9.34
N TRP A 72 -3.57 -16.14 9.71
CA TRP A 72 -2.25 -16.21 10.34
C TRP A 72 -2.29 -16.02 11.86
N LEU A 73 -3.26 -15.26 12.37
CA LEU A 73 -3.39 -14.98 13.80
C LEU A 73 -3.48 -16.24 14.70
N PRO A 74 -4.22 -17.31 14.36
CA PRO A 74 -4.26 -18.52 15.19
C PRO A 74 -2.96 -19.33 15.16
N SER A 75 -2.09 -19.12 14.17
CA SER A 75 -0.75 -19.75 14.10
C SER A 75 0.33 -18.88 14.76
N TYR A 76 -0.05 -17.77 15.40
CA TYR A 76 0.90 -16.82 15.96
C TYR A 76 1.30 -17.18 17.39
N ASP A 77 2.58 -17.39 17.63
CA ASP A 77 3.12 -17.65 18.96
C ASP A 77 3.17 -16.36 19.80
N LEU A 78 2.04 -16.02 20.41
CA LEU A 78 1.89 -14.81 21.22
C LEU A 78 2.96 -14.69 22.31
N ARG A 79 3.45 -15.79 22.88
CA ARG A 79 4.42 -15.73 24.00
C ARG A 79 5.81 -15.27 23.56
N SER A 80 6.26 -15.63 22.36
CA SER A 80 7.60 -15.28 21.87
C SER A 80 7.62 -13.93 21.16
N TYR A 81 6.56 -13.59 20.42
CA TYR A 81 6.57 -12.41 19.56
C TYR A 81 5.96 -11.17 20.21
N LEU A 82 5.08 -11.31 21.20
CA LEU A 82 4.39 -10.17 21.83
C LEU A 82 5.34 -9.17 22.49
N LEU A 83 6.46 -9.63 23.06
CA LEU A 83 7.47 -8.74 23.64
C LEU A 83 8.13 -7.86 22.56
N GLY A 84 8.43 -8.43 21.39
CA GLY A 84 8.96 -7.70 20.24
C GLY A 84 7.92 -6.77 19.62
N ASP A 85 6.66 -7.20 19.55
CA ASP A 85 5.55 -6.38 19.06
C ASP A 85 5.27 -5.18 19.96
N ILE A 86 5.37 -5.33 21.28
CA ILE A 86 5.21 -4.22 22.23
C ILE A 86 6.37 -3.24 22.09
N ALA A 87 7.62 -3.71 22.06
CA ALA A 87 8.79 -2.84 21.92
C ALA A 87 8.79 -2.07 20.58
N SER A 88 8.47 -2.77 19.49
CA SER A 88 8.34 -2.15 18.17
C SER A 88 7.14 -1.21 18.09
N GLY A 89 5.98 -1.58 18.67
CA GLY A 89 4.79 -0.75 18.75
C GLY A 89 5.01 0.56 19.51
N ILE A 90 5.71 0.52 20.65
CA ILE A 90 6.09 1.73 21.41
C ILE A 90 7.02 2.61 20.57
N THR A 91 7.99 2.03 19.89
CA THR A 91 8.94 2.76 19.05
C THR A 91 8.22 3.47 17.90
N VAL A 92 7.33 2.76 17.19
CA VAL A 92 6.52 3.32 16.10
C VAL A 92 5.57 4.40 16.63
N ALA A 93 4.92 4.19 17.79
CA ALA A 93 4.04 5.19 18.39
C ALA A 93 4.77 6.51 18.66
N ILE A 94 6.00 6.46 19.19
CA ILE A 94 6.82 7.66 19.43
C ILE A 94 7.19 8.35 18.13
N MET A 95 7.55 7.59 17.08
CA MET A 95 7.90 8.15 15.76
C MET A 95 6.73 8.89 15.10
N HIS A 96 5.49 8.43 15.32
CA HIS A 96 4.32 9.04 14.71
C HIS A 96 3.92 10.39 15.31
N ILE A 97 4.34 10.72 16.54
CA ILE A 97 4.06 12.01 17.19
C ILE A 97 4.59 13.19 16.36
N PRO A 98 5.91 13.29 16.07
CA PRO A 98 6.42 14.38 15.24
C PRO A 98 5.93 14.29 13.79
N GLN A 99 5.74 13.09 13.23
CA GLN A 99 5.24 12.91 11.86
C GLN A 99 3.81 13.48 11.70
N GLY A 100 2.93 13.23 12.67
CA GLY A 100 1.58 13.80 12.69
C GLY A 100 1.59 15.32 12.80
N MET A 101 2.45 15.87 13.66
CA MET A 101 2.62 17.32 13.80
C MET A 101 3.15 17.97 12.50
N GLY A 102 4.11 17.32 11.84
CA GLY A 102 4.64 17.79 10.55
C GLY A 102 3.57 17.86 9.46
N TYR A 103 2.71 16.84 9.35
CA TYR A 103 1.61 16.87 8.39
C TYR A 103 0.53 17.90 8.74
N ALA A 104 0.24 18.13 10.02
CA ALA A 104 -0.70 19.17 10.44
C ALA A 104 -0.19 20.57 10.05
N LEU A 105 1.10 20.83 10.26
CA LEU A 105 1.76 22.08 9.87
C LEU A 105 1.74 22.29 8.35
N LEU A 106 1.99 21.24 7.56
CA LEU A 106 1.92 21.30 6.08
C LEU A 106 0.50 21.57 5.56
N ALA A 107 -0.52 21.15 6.31
CA ALA A 107 -1.92 21.38 5.97
C ALA A 107 -2.47 22.74 6.49
N GLU A 108 -1.61 23.60 7.05
CA GLU A 108 -1.99 24.87 7.71
C GLU A 108 -3.04 24.71 8.82
N LEU A 109 -3.20 23.49 9.36
CA LEU A 109 -4.11 23.22 10.46
C LEU A 109 -3.42 23.59 11.78
N PRO A 110 -4.14 24.14 12.76
CA PRO A 110 -3.56 24.36 14.08
C PRO A 110 -3.12 23.00 14.66
N PRO A 111 -1.82 22.80 14.93
CA PRO A 111 -1.37 21.58 15.59
C PRO A 111 -1.89 21.60 17.03
N ILE A 112 -2.73 20.64 17.38
CA ILE A 112 -3.26 20.50 18.75
C ILE A 112 -2.33 19.63 19.61
#